data_AF-K2NBV4-F1
#
_entry.id   AF-K2NBV4-F1
#
_cell.length_a   1.000
_cell.length_b   1.000
_cell.length_c   1.000
_cell.angle_alpha   90.00
_cell.angle_beta   90.00
_cell.angle_gamma   90.00
#
_symmetry.space_group_name_H-M   'P 1'
#
loop_
_entity.id
_entity.type
_entity.pdbx_description
1 polymer ?
#
loop_
_entity_poly.entity_id
_entity_poly.type
_entity_poly.pdbx_seq_one_letter_code
_entity_poly.pdbx_strand_id
1 'polypeptide(L)'
;MAQPNGMSFLENNENYSNLTLFEQAWAKYYTRHPGGPQPPPIDVCSLPKLDLHCHLNGSISAPLLLHMEYLQQEQCHTSIATNPVHARTGEFCCKSNGQMDNVLEKFTDPAERMKYCFKVFGNIYNIMNNAAFTRMAVQDLLLHSAAENMFLLEIRTSLREGLYENPHFAACGDEAGRITKKTYVETVIHTVEHLMNGGLVDFETGELLPRNAPVSATWWSHFRKLYASLASTAMECSHDNDTKSETSGATTGTTHELAEKLLERLRDWLMHRMHIRLLLSINRGHNAEAAWEVVTLAKKIQHEQLKHFYASLHAEAALFQGTRSLDMTRQGERIRRTCWVTGVDFSGYCGKNHFVDFLPALTEARRGGDGTSTSPSYASPLGVTLHAGEKDDPEELTEMVKFAPERWGHLVYTDSTNLSTILARHDAIELCITSNAVTGGYTEVTQHHIGDILHLQRGNQGDGVNPALLSLLTNESSLSMAMRCRVQRRLARWCLSPTLGKEVTAIPNVSFHTDDRGVFFTSVTDELELLLQHECLKNETASRVLWVKAIWALQRLSLPHVFELPLEIVYSCIYPWKECCRLCAGDEIAGHLTAHVAALSDTARAELSCTELEWLLNGFDDA
;
A
#
# COMPACT_ATOMS: atom_id res chain seq x y z
N MET A 1 -38.05 5.81 -13.33
CA MET A 1 -38.70 4.86 -12.42
C MET A 1 -39.10 3.61 -13.19
N ALA A 2 -38.22 2.63 -13.20
CA ALA A 2 -38.52 1.23 -13.50
C ALA A 2 -37.82 0.46 -12.38
N GLN A 3 -38.55 -0.36 -11.63
CA GLN A 3 -37.95 -1.16 -10.55
C GLN A 3 -36.95 -2.14 -11.16
N PRO A 4 -35.72 -2.26 -10.62
CA PRO A 4 -34.88 -3.40 -10.94
C PRO A 4 -35.48 -4.60 -10.20
N ASN A 5 -36.20 -5.45 -10.94
CA ASN A 5 -36.65 -6.74 -10.43
C ASN A 5 -35.44 -7.49 -9.88
N GLY A 6 -35.58 -7.94 -8.63
CA GLY A 6 -34.51 -8.51 -7.83
C GLY A 6 -33.79 -9.68 -8.48
N MET A 7 -32.46 -9.60 -8.48
CA MET A 7 -31.63 -10.70 -8.06
C MET A 7 -30.90 -10.22 -6.80
N SER A 8 -31.35 -10.71 -5.65
CA SER A 8 -30.60 -10.64 -4.41
C SER A 8 -29.41 -11.60 -4.56
N PHE A 9 -28.20 -11.08 -4.78
CA PHE A 9 -26.99 -11.92 -4.79
C PHE A 9 -26.62 -12.40 -3.38
N LEU A 10 -27.20 -11.81 -2.33
CA LEU A 10 -26.98 -12.18 -0.93
C LEU A 10 -27.85 -13.35 -0.43
N GLU A 11 -28.92 -13.74 -1.12
CA GLU A 11 -29.79 -14.85 -0.65
C GLU A 11 -29.21 -16.25 -0.93
N ASN A 12 -28.20 -16.36 -1.80
CA ASN A 12 -27.51 -17.62 -2.07
C ASN A 12 -26.11 -17.61 -1.45
N ASN A 13 -25.99 -18.20 -0.25
CA ASN A 13 -24.72 -18.57 0.38
C ASN A 13 -23.77 -19.37 -0.55
N GLU A 14 -24.28 -19.91 -1.67
CA GLU A 14 -23.50 -20.65 -2.66
C GLU A 14 -22.54 -19.77 -3.48
N ASN A 15 -22.75 -18.46 -3.64
CA ASN A 15 -21.83 -17.64 -4.45
C ASN A 15 -20.49 -17.31 -3.75
N TYR A 16 -20.43 -17.37 -2.41
CA TYR A 16 -19.15 -17.27 -1.68
C TYR A 16 -18.25 -18.50 -1.86
N SER A 17 -18.78 -19.61 -2.37
CA SER A 17 -18.04 -20.87 -2.51
C SER A 17 -16.92 -20.82 -3.57
N ASN A 18 -17.00 -19.91 -4.54
CA ASN A 18 -15.96 -19.73 -5.55
C ASN A 18 -14.74 -18.95 -5.03
N LEU A 19 -14.91 -18.07 -4.02
CA LEU A 19 -13.82 -17.31 -3.40
C LEU A 19 -12.88 -18.20 -2.54
N THR A 20 -13.32 -19.41 -2.21
CA THR A 20 -12.85 -20.17 -1.03
C THR A 20 -11.92 -21.34 -1.30
N LEU A 21 -11.54 -21.64 -2.55
CA LEU A 21 -10.76 -22.85 -2.85
C LEU A 21 -9.25 -22.58 -2.75
N PHE A 22 -8.73 -22.48 -1.52
CA PHE A 22 -7.31 -22.23 -1.25
C PHE A 22 -6.41 -23.35 -1.80
N GLU A 23 -6.81 -24.62 -1.70
CA GLU A 23 -6.05 -25.72 -2.31
C GLU A 23 -5.97 -25.61 -3.83
N GLN A 24 -7.05 -25.19 -4.50
CA GLN A 24 -7.05 -25.05 -5.96
C GLN A 24 -6.22 -23.85 -6.41
N ALA A 25 -6.37 -22.71 -5.72
CA ALA A 25 -5.58 -21.52 -5.95
C ALA A 25 -4.08 -21.78 -5.69
N TRP A 26 -3.75 -22.46 -4.58
CA TRP A 26 -2.38 -22.88 -4.29
C TRP A 26 -1.85 -23.85 -5.35
N ALA A 27 -2.64 -24.84 -5.78
CA ALA A 27 -2.22 -25.76 -6.84
C ALA A 27 -1.96 -25.01 -8.16
N LYS A 28 -2.82 -24.07 -8.53
CA LYS A 28 -2.65 -23.21 -9.72
C LYS A 28 -1.36 -22.39 -9.66
N TYR A 29 -1.06 -21.82 -8.49
CA TYR A 29 0.17 -21.08 -8.23
C TYR A 29 1.41 -22.00 -8.26
N TYR A 30 1.36 -23.12 -7.53
CA TYR A 30 2.47 -24.06 -7.35
C TYR A 30 2.83 -24.85 -8.62
N THR A 31 1.85 -25.17 -9.47
CA THR A 31 2.04 -26.02 -10.66
C THR A 31 2.42 -25.25 -11.93
N ARG A 32 2.55 -23.92 -11.86
CA ARG A 32 2.71 -23.03 -13.01
C ARG A 32 4.08 -23.07 -13.71
N HIS A 33 4.83 -24.17 -13.58
CA HIS A 33 6.06 -24.43 -14.33
C HIS A 33 5.85 -25.54 -15.36
N PRO A 34 5.53 -25.20 -16.63
CA PRO A 34 5.45 -26.18 -17.69
C PRO A 34 6.87 -26.60 -18.11
N GLY A 35 7.32 -27.81 -17.72
CA GLY A 35 8.36 -28.51 -18.49
C GLY A 35 9.56 -29.16 -17.76
N GLY A 36 9.63 -29.20 -16.44
CA GLY A 36 10.73 -29.83 -15.70
C GLY A 36 10.30 -31.00 -14.80
N PRO A 37 11.16 -32.01 -14.52
CA PRO A 37 10.80 -33.15 -13.65
C PRO A 37 10.56 -32.79 -12.17
N GLN A 38 10.86 -31.56 -11.74
CA GLN A 38 10.61 -31.07 -10.39
C GLN A 38 10.22 -29.58 -10.39
N PRO A 39 9.26 -29.14 -9.55
CA PRO A 39 9.00 -27.74 -9.31
C PRO A 39 10.22 -27.09 -8.62
N PRO A 40 10.54 -25.83 -8.92
CA PRO A 40 11.67 -25.14 -8.31
C PRO A 40 11.49 -24.93 -6.81
N PRO A 41 12.57 -24.67 -6.05
CA PRO A 41 12.47 -24.31 -4.64
C PRO A 41 11.71 -22.98 -4.51
N ILE A 42 10.46 -23.03 -4.06
CA ILE A 42 9.66 -21.83 -3.77
C ILE A 42 10.18 -21.19 -2.50
N ASP A 43 10.35 -19.86 -2.55
CA ASP A 43 10.79 -19.04 -1.43
C ASP A 43 9.82 -17.88 -1.16
N VAL A 44 9.90 -17.29 0.03
CA VAL A 44 9.06 -16.16 0.45
C VAL A 44 9.20 -14.96 -0.50
N CYS A 45 10.42 -14.72 -1.01
CA CYS A 45 10.68 -13.65 -1.98
C CYS A 45 9.87 -13.81 -3.28
N SER A 46 9.61 -15.06 -3.71
CA SER A 46 8.87 -15.36 -4.95
C SER A 46 7.35 -15.18 -4.83
N LEU A 47 6.82 -15.13 -3.61
CA LEU A 47 5.37 -15.05 -3.38
C LEU A 47 4.81 -13.68 -3.79
N PRO A 48 3.59 -13.63 -4.35
CA PRO A 48 2.86 -12.37 -4.46
C PRO A 48 2.58 -11.83 -3.06
N LYS A 49 2.93 -10.56 -2.84
CA LYS A 49 2.83 -9.90 -1.52
C LYS A 49 1.95 -8.65 -1.59
N LEU A 50 1.46 -8.22 -0.42
CA LEU A 50 0.76 -6.96 -0.25
C LEU A 50 1.51 -6.11 0.76
N ASP A 51 1.55 -4.79 0.53
CA ASP A 51 1.97 -3.82 1.52
C ASP A 51 0.91 -2.71 1.62
N LEU A 52 0.14 -2.74 2.70
CA LEU A 52 -0.99 -1.85 2.95
C LEU A 52 -0.62 -0.73 3.92
N HIS A 53 0.60 -0.77 4.48
CA HIS A 53 1.10 0.19 5.45
C HIS A 53 2.53 0.58 5.08
N CYS A 54 2.64 1.40 4.03
CA CYS A 54 3.92 1.84 3.48
C CYS A 54 3.93 3.35 3.30
N HIS A 55 4.71 4.07 4.10
CA HIS A 55 4.86 5.51 3.99
C HIS A 55 5.91 5.88 2.94
N LEU A 56 5.54 6.73 1.98
CA LEU A 56 6.39 7.09 0.85
C LEU A 56 7.76 7.65 1.28
N ASN A 57 7.77 8.62 2.21
CA ASN A 57 9.00 9.29 2.60
C ASN A 57 9.89 8.42 3.51
N GLY A 58 9.30 7.53 4.30
CA GLY A 58 10.08 6.57 5.11
C GLY A 58 10.55 5.35 4.31
N SER A 59 10.07 5.18 3.07
CA SER A 59 10.41 4.06 2.19
C SER A 59 11.49 4.36 1.16
N ILE A 60 12.15 5.52 1.25
CA ILE A 60 13.23 5.91 0.33
C ILE A 60 14.51 5.15 0.69
N SER A 61 15.16 4.52 -0.29
CA SER A 61 16.41 3.81 -0.09
C SER A 61 17.53 4.74 0.35
N ALA A 62 18.41 4.26 1.26
CA ALA A 62 19.59 5.02 1.68
C ALA A 62 20.50 5.43 0.49
N PRO A 63 20.76 4.58 -0.52
CA PRO A 63 21.48 4.99 -1.72
C PRO A 63 20.84 6.17 -2.45
N LEU A 64 19.50 6.21 -2.57
CA LEU A 64 18.82 7.32 -3.22
C LEU A 64 18.86 8.60 -2.38
N LEU A 65 18.67 8.52 -1.05
CA LEU A 65 18.79 9.68 -0.16
C LEU A 65 20.17 10.34 -0.28
N LEU A 66 21.24 9.54 -0.29
CA LEU A 66 22.60 10.02 -0.50
C LEU A 66 22.79 10.68 -1.89
N HIS A 67 22.15 10.13 -2.92
CA HIS A 67 22.20 10.68 -4.27
C HIS A 67 21.46 12.03 -4.35
N MET A 68 20.27 12.15 -3.75
CA MET A 68 19.53 13.42 -3.67
C MET A 68 20.28 14.48 -2.88
N GLU A 69 20.89 14.10 -1.76
CA GLU A 69 21.73 14.99 -0.95
C GLU A 69 22.91 15.52 -1.77
N TYR A 70 23.57 14.67 -2.54
CA TYR A 70 24.63 15.07 -3.47
C TYR A 70 24.14 16.12 -4.50
N LEU A 71 23.01 15.87 -5.17
CA LEU A 71 22.43 16.81 -6.13
C LEU A 71 22.08 18.17 -5.49
N GLN A 72 21.54 18.14 -4.27
CA GLN A 72 21.22 19.35 -3.53
C GLN A 72 22.48 20.19 -3.20
N GLN A 73 23.59 19.52 -2.88
CA GLN A 73 24.87 20.19 -2.61
C GLN A 73 25.46 20.82 -3.88
N GLU A 74 25.46 20.11 -5.01
CA GLU A 74 25.94 20.66 -6.28
C GLU A 74 25.21 21.96 -6.65
N GLN A 75 23.89 21.99 -6.47
CA GLN A 75 23.10 23.17 -6.80
C GLN A 75 23.33 24.33 -5.83
N CYS A 76 23.48 24.07 -4.53
CA CYS A 76 23.87 25.09 -3.56
C CYS A 76 25.23 25.73 -3.93
N HIS A 77 26.22 24.95 -4.35
CA HIS A 77 27.53 25.46 -4.76
C HIS A 77 27.45 26.36 -6.01
N THR A 78 26.64 25.99 -7.00
CA THR A 78 26.41 26.85 -8.19
C THR A 78 25.69 28.15 -7.84
N SER A 79 24.75 28.13 -6.90
CA SER A 79 23.97 29.31 -6.48
C SER A 79 24.77 30.27 -5.60
N ILE A 80 25.61 29.77 -4.67
CA ILE A 80 26.46 30.61 -3.79
C ILE A 80 27.49 31.42 -4.60
N ALA A 81 27.95 30.91 -5.75
CA ALA A 81 28.81 31.65 -6.66
C ALA A 81 28.10 32.89 -7.28
N THR A 82 26.77 32.99 -7.18
CA THR A 82 25.97 34.08 -7.75
C THR A 82 25.28 34.97 -6.70
N ASN A 83 25.05 34.49 -5.45
CA ASN A 83 24.51 35.29 -4.34
C ASN A 83 24.93 34.73 -2.95
N PRO A 84 25.73 35.45 -2.14
CA PRO A 84 26.36 34.89 -0.94
C PRO A 84 25.52 34.92 0.35
N VAL A 85 24.21 35.12 0.30
CA VAL A 85 23.46 35.57 1.49
C VAL A 85 22.93 34.43 2.39
N HIS A 86 22.85 33.16 1.98
CA HIS A 86 22.28 32.10 2.83
C HIS A 86 23.14 30.82 2.88
N ALA A 87 24.17 30.80 3.73
CA ALA A 87 24.86 29.57 4.10
C ALA A 87 24.13 28.89 5.28
N ARG A 88 23.35 27.83 5.02
CA ARG A 88 22.92 26.92 6.09
C ARG A 88 23.99 25.85 6.27
N THR A 89 24.84 26.02 7.29
CA THR A 89 25.70 24.95 7.80
C THR A 89 24.87 24.02 8.68
N GLY A 90 24.20 23.06 8.07
CA GLY A 90 23.61 21.92 8.78
C GLY A 90 24.60 20.75 8.78
N GLU A 91 24.80 20.10 9.92
CA GLU A 91 25.55 18.84 10.01
C GLU A 91 24.71 17.75 9.32
N PHE A 92 25.21 17.22 8.20
CA PHE A 92 24.47 16.41 7.23
C PHE A 92 24.23 14.97 7.69
N CYS A 93 23.12 14.38 7.22
CA CYS A 93 22.47 13.25 7.85
C CYS A 93 22.22 12.10 6.87
N CYS A 94 23.26 11.32 6.59
CA CYS A 94 23.18 9.92 6.18
C CYS A 94 24.58 9.31 6.36
N LYS A 95 24.93 8.89 7.58
CA LYS A 95 26.08 8.00 7.76
C LYS A 95 25.63 6.57 7.42
N SER A 96 26.47 5.87 6.66
CA SER A 96 26.27 4.57 6.00
C SER A 96 25.55 3.49 6.83
N ASN A 97 24.91 2.55 6.10
CA ASN A 97 24.38 1.25 6.56
C ASN A 97 25.10 0.70 7.80
N GLY A 98 24.34 0.42 8.86
CA GLY A 98 24.81 -0.15 10.12
C GLY A 98 24.92 0.83 11.31
N GLN A 99 24.61 2.12 11.15
CA GLN A 99 24.62 3.06 12.29
C GLN A 99 23.26 3.23 12.99
N MET A 100 22.13 2.90 12.37
CA MET A 100 20.82 3.03 13.00
C MET A 100 20.71 2.07 14.19
N ASP A 101 21.04 0.79 14.00
CA ASP A 101 21.03 -0.23 15.05
C ASP A 101 21.95 0.17 16.21
N ASN A 102 23.18 0.58 15.90
CA ASN A 102 24.16 1.09 16.88
C ASN A 102 23.71 2.37 17.63
N VAL A 103 22.75 3.12 17.10
CA VAL A 103 22.19 4.32 17.75
C VAL A 103 20.93 3.98 18.52
N LEU A 104 20.07 3.11 18.00
CA LEU A 104 18.87 2.60 18.67
C LEU A 104 19.23 1.74 19.89
N GLU A 105 20.32 0.98 19.83
CA GLU A 105 20.90 0.25 20.98
C GLU A 105 21.29 1.18 22.15
N LYS A 106 21.55 2.46 21.89
CA LYS A 106 21.86 3.43 22.95
C LYS A 106 20.62 3.92 23.69
N PHE A 107 19.44 3.76 23.11
CA PHE A 107 18.18 4.12 23.74
C PHE A 107 17.57 2.87 24.38
N THR A 108 17.46 2.89 25.70
CA THR A 108 16.80 1.81 26.45
C THR A 108 15.29 2.02 26.53
N ASP A 109 14.82 3.26 26.37
CA ASP A 109 13.40 3.63 26.48
C ASP A 109 12.72 3.64 25.10
N PRO A 110 11.58 2.94 24.92
CA PRO A 110 10.85 2.92 23.66
C PRO A 110 10.34 4.30 23.20
N ALA A 111 9.97 5.21 24.13
CA ALA A 111 9.54 6.55 23.76
C ALA A 111 10.70 7.41 23.22
N GLU A 112 11.92 7.23 23.75
CA GLU A 112 13.13 7.83 23.17
C GLU A 112 13.43 7.30 21.75
N ARG A 113 13.27 5.99 21.51
CA ARG A 113 13.41 5.39 20.18
C ARG A 113 12.39 5.96 19.20
N MET A 114 11.12 6.03 19.59
CA MET A 114 10.05 6.65 18.80
C MET A 114 10.40 8.10 18.44
N LYS A 115 10.84 8.90 19.43
CA LYS A 115 11.25 10.28 19.20
C LYS A 115 12.45 10.38 18.23
N TYR A 116 13.37 9.42 18.28
CA TYR A 116 14.49 9.35 17.35
C TYR A 116 14.04 9.01 15.92
N CYS A 117 13.10 8.09 15.72
CA CYS A 117 12.50 7.83 14.40
C CYS A 117 11.93 9.12 13.79
N PHE A 118 11.19 9.92 14.57
CA PHE A 118 10.68 11.22 14.09
C PHE A 118 11.76 12.27 13.82
N LYS A 119 12.93 12.18 14.46
CA LYS A 119 14.10 12.98 14.08
C LYS A 119 14.65 12.57 12.71
N VAL A 120 14.69 11.27 12.41
CA VAL A 120 15.11 10.75 11.09
C VAL A 120 14.18 11.28 10.00
N PHE A 121 12.86 11.24 10.20
CA PHE A 121 11.91 11.85 9.28
C PHE A 121 12.16 13.35 9.05
N GLY A 122 12.49 14.10 10.11
CA GLY A 122 12.88 15.51 9.99
C GLY A 122 14.08 15.71 9.05
N ASN A 123 15.06 14.80 9.09
CA ASN A 123 16.22 14.85 8.20
C ASN A 123 15.84 14.49 6.76
N ILE A 124 15.03 13.45 6.56
CA ILE A 124 14.50 13.08 5.25
C ILE A 124 13.74 14.26 4.64
N TYR A 125 12.90 14.94 5.42
CA TYR A 125 12.13 16.10 4.95
C TYR A 125 13.00 17.30 4.56
N ASN A 126 14.19 17.47 5.13
CA ASN A 126 15.14 18.49 4.72
C ASN A 126 15.71 18.25 3.31
N ILE A 127 15.89 16.98 2.95
CA ILE A 127 16.30 16.56 1.59
C ILE A 127 15.10 16.64 0.65
N MET A 128 13.98 16.04 1.05
CA MET A 128 12.74 15.92 0.27
C MET A 128 11.95 17.23 0.20
N ASN A 129 12.58 18.29 -0.30
CA ASN A 129 12.03 19.65 -0.32
C ASN A 129 11.53 20.11 -1.70
N ASN A 130 11.46 19.20 -2.69
CA ASN A 130 11.01 19.53 -4.04
C ASN A 130 10.29 18.36 -4.75
N ALA A 131 9.58 18.70 -5.83
CA ALA A 131 8.79 17.75 -6.61
C ALA A 131 9.68 16.75 -7.38
N ALA A 132 10.81 17.19 -7.94
CA ALA A 132 11.77 16.33 -8.63
C ALA A 132 12.24 15.15 -7.76
N PHE A 133 12.60 15.41 -6.51
CA PHE A 133 12.97 14.35 -5.55
C PHE A 133 11.77 13.50 -5.15
N THR A 134 10.56 14.07 -5.08
CA THR A 134 9.33 13.29 -4.90
C THR A 134 9.16 12.26 -6.02
N ARG A 135 9.43 12.63 -7.29
CA ARG A 135 9.33 11.68 -8.42
C ARG A 135 10.36 10.56 -8.30
N MET A 136 11.61 10.90 -7.97
CA MET A 136 12.65 9.90 -7.75
C MET A 136 12.31 8.95 -6.59
N ALA A 137 11.75 9.45 -5.49
CA ALA A 137 11.32 8.63 -4.35
C ALA A 137 10.18 7.66 -4.74
N VAL A 138 9.22 8.10 -5.55
CA VAL A 138 8.18 7.21 -6.09
C VAL A 138 8.80 6.13 -6.99
N GLN A 139 9.75 6.48 -7.87
CA GLN A 139 10.45 5.49 -8.69
C GLN A 139 11.18 4.45 -7.84
N ASP A 140 11.91 4.89 -6.82
CA ASP A 140 12.64 4.02 -5.92
C ASP A 140 11.69 3.04 -5.20
N LEU A 141 10.62 3.55 -4.60
CA LEU A 141 9.60 2.72 -3.96
C LEU A 141 9.06 1.66 -4.92
N LEU A 142 8.63 2.06 -6.12
CA LEU A 142 8.02 1.13 -7.06
C LEU A 142 9.00 0.10 -7.64
N LEU A 143 10.26 0.47 -7.90
CA LEU A 143 11.28 -0.49 -8.34
C LEU A 143 11.60 -1.51 -7.24
N HIS A 144 11.70 -1.08 -5.98
CA HIS A 144 11.86 -1.98 -4.85
C HIS A 144 10.63 -2.89 -4.67
N SER A 145 9.41 -2.35 -4.74
CA SER A 145 8.19 -3.17 -4.64
C SER A 145 8.08 -4.19 -5.78
N ALA A 146 8.45 -3.82 -7.01
CA ALA A 146 8.47 -4.76 -8.13
C ALA A 146 9.51 -5.87 -7.94
N ALA A 147 10.69 -5.56 -7.39
CA ALA A 147 11.70 -6.55 -7.06
C ALA A 147 11.21 -7.54 -5.98
N GLU A 148 10.35 -7.09 -5.07
CA GLU A 148 9.69 -7.89 -4.04
C GLU A 148 8.49 -8.70 -4.55
N ASN A 149 8.21 -8.76 -5.86
CA ASN A 149 6.99 -9.39 -6.40
C ASN A 149 5.71 -8.88 -5.71
N MET A 150 5.67 -7.58 -5.40
CA MET A 150 4.49 -6.95 -4.80
C MET A 150 3.31 -7.05 -5.77
N PHE A 151 2.19 -7.58 -5.31
CA PHE A 151 0.94 -7.61 -6.08
C PHE A 151 0.13 -6.34 -5.87
N LEU A 152 0.06 -5.85 -4.63
CA LEU A 152 -0.70 -4.65 -4.30
C LEU A 152 0.02 -3.78 -3.26
N LEU A 153 0.11 -2.48 -3.55
CA LEU A 153 0.71 -1.48 -2.69
C LEU A 153 -0.28 -0.35 -2.40
N GLU A 154 -0.54 -0.07 -1.12
CA GLU A 154 -1.21 1.17 -0.68
C GLU A 154 -0.16 2.15 -0.16
N ILE A 155 0.18 3.13 -0.99
CA ILE A 155 1.14 4.18 -0.63
C ILE A 155 0.46 5.16 0.32
N ARG A 156 1.12 5.50 1.42
CA ARG A 156 0.71 6.52 2.39
C ARG A 156 1.60 7.73 2.29
N THR A 157 1.04 8.93 2.30
CA THR A 157 1.86 10.15 2.37
C THR A 157 1.17 11.32 3.05
N SER A 158 1.93 11.98 3.94
CA SER A 158 1.52 13.24 4.58
C SER A 158 1.62 14.41 3.61
N LEU A 159 0.65 15.33 3.67
CA LEU A 159 0.73 16.57 2.90
C LEU A 159 1.96 17.39 3.31
N ARG A 160 2.74 17.78 2.31
CA ARG A 160 3.97 18.56 2.49
C ARG A 160 3.71 20.03 2.16
N GLU A 161 4.24 20.93 2.98
CA GLU A 161 4.26 22.37 2.72
C GLU A 161 5.67 22.84 2.36
N GLY A 162 5.76 24.00 1.71
CA GLY A 162 7.04 24.62 1.38
C GLY A 162 7.90 23.81 0.42
N LEU A 163 7.29 22.94 -0.41
CA LEU A 163 8.02 22.26 -1.47
C LEU A 163 8.20 23.19 -2.68
N TYR A 164 9.30 22.98 -3.40
CA TYR A 164 9.59 23.65 -4.66
C TYR A 164 9.41 22.69 -5.85
N GLU A 165 9.36 23.22 -7.07
CA GLU A 165 9.26 22.40 -8.29
C GLU A 165 10.50 21.53 -8.50
N ASN A 166 11.69 22.12 -8.35
CA ASN A 166 12.97 21.47 -8.60
C ASN A 166 14.00 21.91 -7.56
N PRO A 167 15.17 21.24 -7.50
CA PRO A 167 16.15 21.56 -6.47
C PRO A 167 16.79 22.95 -6.66
N HIS A 168 16.68 23.56 -7.85
CA HIS A 168 17.30 24.87 -8.14
C HIS A 168 16.52 25.97 -7.45
N PHE A 169 15.19 25.97 -7.65
CA PHE A 169 14.28 26.85 -6.92
C PHE A 169 14.38 26.64 -5.41
N ALA A 170 14.58 25.40 -4.95
CA ALA A 170 14.79 25.11 -3.54
C ALA A 170 16.09 25.71 -2.99
N ALA A 171 17.18 25.64 -3.75
CA ALA A 171 18.49 26.18 -3.35
C ALA A 171 18.50 27.71 -3.28
N CYS A 172 17.84 28.39 -4.22
CA CYS A 172 17.75 29.86 -4.21
C CYS A 172 16.63 30.40 -3.33
N GLY A 173 15.71 29.56 -2.86
CA GLY A 173 14.56 29.97 -2.06
C GLY A 173 13.57 30.85 -2.82
N ASP A 174 13.42 30.62 -4.13
CA ASP A 174 12.56 31.44 -4.97
C ASP A 174 11.10 31.01 -4.84
N GLU A 175 10.28 31.93 -4.34
CA GLU A 175 8.86 31.72 -4.11
C GLU A 175 8.08 31.48 -5.41
N ALA A 176 8.61 31.87 -6.57
CA ALA A 176 8.01 31.57 -7.88
C ALA A 176 7.96 30.06 -8.18
N GLY A 177 8.89 29.29 -7.60
CA GLY A 177 8.96 27.83 -7.77
C GLY A 177 8.22 27.04 -6.70
N ARG A 178 7.39 27.65 -5.85
CA ARG A 178 6.62 26.94 -4.80
C ARG A 178 5.50 26.11 -5.38
N ILE A 179 5.35 24.89 -4.89
CA ILE A 179 4.22 24.03 -5.24
C ILE A 179 3.20 23.91 -4.11
N THR A 180 1.95 23.70 -4.48
CA THR A 180 0.85 23.50 -3.52
C THR A 180 0.81 22.06 -3.00
N LYS A 181 0.09 21.82 -1.89
CA LYS A 181 -0.22 20.46 -1.40
C LYS A 181 -0.92 19.61 -2.46
N LYS A 182 -1.83 20.20 -3.25
CA LYS A 182 -2.50 19.52 -4.37
C LYS A 182 -1.48 19.08 -5.43
N THR A 183 -0.60 19.99 -5.83
CA THR A 183 0.47 19.71 -6.80
C THR A 183 1.42 18.62 -6.31
N TYR A 184 1.72 18.56 -5.01
CA TYR A 184 2.49 17.48 -4.41
C TYR A 184 1.80 16.12 -4.59
N VAL A 185 0.52 16.02 -4.24
CA VAL A 185 -0.25 14.77 -4.39
C VAL A 185 -0.37 14.37 -5.87
N GLU A 186 -0.67 15.33 -6.75
CA GLU A 186 -0.69 15.11 -8.20
C GLU A 186 0.68 14.66 -8.74
N THR A 187 1.78 15.16 -8.19
CA THR A 187 3.13 14.70 -8.55
C THR A 187 3.33 13.22 -8.20
N VAL A 188 2.87 12.79 -7.02
CA VAL A 188 2.92 11.37 -6.63
C VAL A 188 2.07 10.53 -7.59
N ILE A 189 0.79 10.91 -7.79
CA ILE A 189 -0.15 10.19 -8.67
C ILE A 189 0.41 10.08 -10.09
N HIS A 190 0.78 11.20 -10.71
CA HIS A 190 1.26 11.20 -12.09
C HIS A 190 2.57 10.43 -12.26
N THR A 191 3.46 10.45 -11.26
CA THR A 191 4.69 9.65 -11.31
C THR A 191 4.39 8.16 -11.22
N VAL A 192 3.52 7.74 -10.30
CA VAL A 192 3.05 6.34 -10.23
C VAL A 192 2.48 5.91 -11.57
N GLU A 193 1.53 6.68 -12.11
CA GLU A 193 0.88 6.37 -13.38
C GLU A 193 1.87 6.35 -14.55
N HIS A 194 2.86 7.24 -14.57
CA HIS A 194 3.91 7.26 -15.59
C HIS A 194 4.74 5.96 -15.57
N LEU A 195 5.17 5.53 -14.38
CA LEU A 195 5.94 4.29 -14.17
C LEU A 195 5.11 3.04 -14.49
N MET A 196 3.83 3.02 -14.07
CA MET A 196 2.86 1.95 -14.41
C MET A 196 2.60 1.81 -15.91
N ASN A 197 2.90 2.86 -16.70
CA ASN A 197 2.84 2.85 -18.15
C ASN A 197 4.23 2.68 -18.81
N GLY A 198 5.23 2.22 -18.05
CA GLY A 198 6.57 1.93 -18.54
C GLY A 198 7.46 3.16 -18.71
N GLY A 199 7.08 4.31 -18.16
CA GLY A 199 7.94 5.48 -18.07
C GLY A 199 9.06 5.30 -17.04
N LEU A 200 9.97 6.28 -17.00
CA LEU A 200 11.07 6.37 -16.03
C LEU A 200 11.21 7.81 -15.55
N VAL A 201 11.90 7.99 -14.42
CA VAL A 201 12.32 9.27 -13.86
C VAL A 201 13.82 9.42 -14.06
N ASP A 202 14.23 10.60 -14.51
CA ASP A 202 15.63 10.95 -14.67
C ASP A 202 16.31 11.13 -13.30
N PHE A 203 17.46 10.51 -13.09
CA PHE A 203 18.15 10.56 -11.79
C PHE A 203 18.94 11.86 -11.57
N GLU A 204 19.16 12.71 -12.58
CA GLU A 204 19.90 13.97 -12.42
C GLU A 204 18.93 15.15 -12.19
N THR A 205 17.82 15.17 -12.93
CA THR A 205 16.85 16.27 -12.96
C THR A 205 15.57 15.97 -12.18
N GLY A 206 15.21 14.69 -12.01
CA GLY A 206 13.94 14.27 -11.44
C GLY A 206 12.73 14.50 -12.36
N GLU A 207 12.98 14.74 -13.65
CA GLU A 207 11.94 14.87 -14.66
C GLU A 207 11.44 13.51 -15.15
N LEU A 208 10.19 13.48 -15.60
CA LEU A 208 9.60 12.28 -16.19
C LEU A 208 10.16 12.09 -17.60
N LEU A 209 10.91 11.02 -17.83
CA LEU A 209 11.44 10.68 -19.14
C LEU A 209 10.32 10.23 -20.08
N PRO A 210 10.29 10.67 -21.35
CA PRO A 210 9.28 10.22 -22.30
C PRO A 210 9.24 8.69 -22.42
N ARG A 211 8.04 8.12 -22.48
CA ARG A 211 7.86 6.67 -22.57
C ARG A 211 8.54 6.14 -23.83
N ASN A 212 9.24 5.01 -23.70
CA ASN A 212 9.98 4.35 -24.78
C ASN A 212 11.13 5.17 -25.38
N ALA A 213 11.50 6.32 -24.79
CA ALA A 213 12.69 7.03 -25.23
C ALA A 213 13.97 6.27 -24.86
N PRO A 214 15.03 6.37 -25.68
CA PRO A 214 16.34 5.84 -25.32
C PRO A 214 16.82 6.46 -24.01
N VAL A 215 17.35 5.62 -23.14
CA VAL A 215 17.86 6.02 -21.83
C VAL A 215 19.35 6.35 -21.95
N SER A 216 19.81 7.44 -21.33
CA SER A 216 21.19 7.92 -21.46
C SER A 216 22.18 6.99 -20.77
N ALA A 217 23.46 7.07 -21.17
CA ALA A 217 24.54 6.36 -20.48
C ALA A 217 24.72 6.82 -19.02
N THR A 218 24.44 8.11 -18.73
CA THR A 218 24.50 8.65 -17.36
C THR A 218 23.41 8.02 -16.50
N TRP A 219 22.18 7.93 -17.01
CA TRP A 219 21.07 7.29 -16.31
C TRP A 219 21.39 5.83 -15.97
N TRP A 220 21.93 5.06 -16.92
CA TRP A 220 22.33 3.66 -16.67
C TRP A 220 23.45 3.53 -15.63
N SER A 221 24.34 4.51 -15.55
CA SER A 221 25.36 4.58 -14.50
C SER A 221 24.71 4.74 -13.12
N HIS A 222 23.76 5.67 -13.00
CA HIS A 222 23.00 5.87 -11.75
C HIS A 222 22.16 4.66 -11.39
N PHE A 223 21.43 4.07 -12.35
CA PHE A 223 20.61 2.90 -12.12
C PHE A 223 21.41 1.73 -11.54
N ARG A 224 22.59 1.43 -12.11
CA ARG A 224 23.47 0.39 -11.56
C ARG A 224 23.98 0.74 -10.16
N LYS A 225 24.36 1.99 -9.93
CA LYS A 225 24.82 2.44 -8.61
C LYS A 225 23.73 2.29 -7.53
N LEU A 226 22.49 2.59 -7.88
CA LEU A 226 21.35 2.61 -6.95
C LEU A 226 20.72 1.23 -6.76
N TYR A 227 20.63 0.41 -7.82
CA TYR A 227 19.77 -0.78 -7.85
C TYR A 227 20.50 -2.09 -8.17
N ALA A 228 21.85 -2.11 -8.27
CA ALA A 228 22.57 -3.37 -8.51
C ALA A 228 22.26 -4.46 -7.47
N SER A 229 21.96 -4.08 -6.22
CA SER A 229 21.60 -5.03 -5.17
C SER A 229 20.24 -5.71 -5.39
N LEU A 230 19.36 -5.13 -6.21
CA LEU A 230 18.07 -5.75 -6.52
C LEU A 230 18.21 -6.96 -7.46
N ALA A 231 19.36 -7.14 -8.10
CA ALA A 231 19.56 -8.25 -9.02
C ALA A 231 19.40 -9.61 -8.33
N SER A 232 19.87 -9.79 -7.09
CA SER A 232 19.68 -11.06 -6.37
C SER A 232 18.20 -11.32 -6.11
N THR A 233 17.48 -10.36 -5.53
CA THR A 233 16.06 -10.48 -5.19
C THR A 233 15.19 -10.69 -6.43
N ALA A 234 15.43 -9.92 -7.50
CA ALA A 234 14.61 -9.96 -8.70
C ALA A 234 14.99 -11.11 -9.63
N MET A 235 16.27 -11.48 -9.78
CA MET A 235 16.69 -12.48 -10.79
C MET A 235 16.72 -13.91 -10.27
N GLU A 236 16.87 -14.15 -8.98
CA GLU A 236 16.73 -15.51 -8.42
C GLU A 236 15.30 -16.05 -8.57
N CYS A 237 14.32 -15.16 -8.78
CA CYS A 237 12.96 -15.49 -9.17
C CYS A 237 12.78 -15.78 -10.69
N SER A 238 13.86 -15.98 -11.47
CA SER A 238 13.80 -16.38 -12.90
C SER A 238 14.71 -17.57 -13.20
N HIS A 239 14.11 -18.68 -13.61
CA HIS A 239 14.82 -19.84 -14.14
C HIS A 239 15.16 -19.64 -15.62
N ASP A 240 16.28 -18.98 -15.89
CA ASP A 240 17.02 -19.26 -17.11
C ASP A 240 18.23 -20.13 -16.74
N ASN A 241 18.01 -21.45 -16.74
CA ASN A 241 19.09 -22.43 -16.79
C ASN A 241 19.70 -22.41 -18.19
N ASP A 242 20.47 -21.38 -18.50
CA ASP A 242 21.46 -21.41 -19.56
C ASP A 242 22.61 -20.49 -19.18
N THR A 243 23.53 -21.00 -18.36
CA THR A 243 24.98 -20.92 -18.61
C THR A 243 25.76 -21.64 -17.52
N LYS A 244 26.78 -22.37 -17.98
CA LYS A 244 27.67 -23.20 -17.18
C LYS A 244 28.37 -22.38 -16.09
N SER A 245 28.46 -22.99 -14.91
CA SER A 245 29.42 -22.65 -13.87
C SER A 245 30.84 -22.58 -14.47
N GLU A 246 31.37 -21.37 -14.60
CA GLU A 246 32.81 -21.15 -14.60
C GLU A 246 33.17 -20.32 -13.38
N THR A 247 33.65 -21.03 -12.36
CA THR A 247 34.44 -20.49 -11.26
C THR A 247 35.68 -19.80 -11.81
N SER A 248 35.69 -18.48 -11.89
CA SER A 248 36.90 -17.66 -11.78
C SER A 248 36.54 -16.23 -11.39
N GLY A 249 37.32 -15.65 -10.46
CA GLY A 249 36.95 -14.46 -9.70
C GLY A 249 36.67 -13.22 -10.55
N ALA A 250 35.70 -12.40 -10.11
CA ALA A 250 35.37 -11.17 -10.82
C ALA A 250 34.95 -10.05 -9.86
N THR A 251 35.56 -8.90 -10.12
CA THR A 251 35.27 -7.56 -9.63
C THR A 251 33.78 -7.22 -9.60
N THR A 252 33.36 -6.61 -8.49
CA THR A 252 32.05 -6.06 -8.17
C THR A 252 31.59 -4.97 -9.16
N GLY A 253 30.99 -5.38 -10.27
CA GLY A 253 30.26 -4.48 -11.17
C GLY A 253 29.19 -5.26 -11.93
N THR A 254 27.92 -4.92 -11.72
CA THR A 254 26.83 -5.42 -12.57
C THR A 254 27.10 -5.01 -14.02
N THR A 255 27.12 -6.00 -14.92
CA THR A 255 27.27 -5.75 -16.36
C THR A 255 26.08 -4.93 -16.86
N HIS A 256 26.28 -4.19 -17.95
CA HIS A 256 25.21 -3.38 -18.54
C HIS A 256 24.01 -4.26 -18.95
N GLU A 257 24.28 -5.43 -19.53
CA GLU A 257 23.27 -6.42 -19.92
C GLU A 257 22.42 -6.92 -18.72
N LEU A 258 23.04 -7.15 -17.56
CA LEU A 258 22.30 -7.58 -16.37
C LEU A 258 21.39 -6.45 -15.84
N ALA A 259 21.85 -5.20 -15.93
CA ALA A 259 21.05 -4.04 -15.56
C ALA A 259 19.85 -3.83 -16.50
N GLU A 260 20.04 -4.07 -17.81
CA GLU A 260 18.95 -4.02 -18.80
C GLU A 260 17.89 -5.08 -18.49
N LYS A 261 18.30 -6.34 -18.32
CA LYS A 261 17.39 -7.42 -17.92
C LYS A 261 16.63 -7.10 -16.64
N LEU A 262 17.32 -6.53 -15.65
CA LEU A 262 16.70 -6.14 -14.38
C LEU A 262 15.62 -5.08 -14.60
N LEU A 263 15.95 -4.01 -15.31
CA LEU A 263 14.97 -2.96 -15.57
C LEU A 263 13.77 -3.47 -16.39
N GLU A 264 14.01 -4.33 -17.39
CA GLU A 264 12.95 -4.95 -18.19
C GLU A 264 11.99 -5.76 -17.31
N ARG A 265 12.53 -6.62 -16.44
CA ARG A 265 11.73 -7.42 -15.50
C ARG A 265 10.91 -6.52 -14.57
N LEU A 266 11.54 -5.52 -13.95
CA LEU A 266 10.86 -4.61 -13.02
C LEU A 266 9.75 -3.82 -13.73
N ARG A 267 10.01 -3.34 -14.95
CA ARG A 267 9.02 -2.62 -15.77
C ARG A 267 7.86 -3.52 -16.18
N ASP A 268 8.12 -4.75 -16.60
CA ASP A 268 7.07 -5.71 -16.94
C ASP A 268 6.15 -5.97 -15.73
N TRP A 269 6.74 -6.20 -14.57
CA TRP A 269 5.99 -6.40 -13.33
C TRP A 269 5.12 -5.19 -12.97
N LEU A 270 5.71 -3.99 -12.97
CA LEU A 270 4.99 -2.73 -12.78
C LEU A 270 3.82 -2.59 -13.79
N MET A 271 4.12 -2.83 -15.06
CA MET A 271 3.19 -2.60 -16.15
C MET A 271 2.05 -3.60 -16.23
N HIS A 272 2.17 -4.79 -15.62
CA HIS A 272 1.21 -5.88 -15.86
C HIS A 272 0.72 -6.62 -14.61
N ARG A 273 1.42 -6.52 -13.47
CA ARG A 273 1.13 -7.33 -12.26
C ARG A 273 0.73 -6.50 -11.04
N MET A 274 1.27 -5.29 -10.90
CA MET A 274 1.04 -4.47 -9.72
C MET A 274 -0.28 -3.70 -9.75
N HIS A 275 -0.89 -3.59 -8.58
CA HIS A 275 -1.98 -2.67 -8.25
C HIS A 275 -1.47 -1.62 -7.25
N ILE A 276 -1.79 -0.34 -7.47
CA ILE A 276 -1.36 0.74 -6.58
C ILE A 276 -2.56 1.60 -6.17
N ARG A 277 -2.64 1.91 -4.88
CA ARG A 277 -3.58 2.88 -4.29
C ARG A 277 -2.81 3.94 -3.51
N LEU A 278 -3.48 5.06 -3.26
CA LEU A 278 -2.96 6.17 -2.48
C LEU A 278 -3.87 6.51 -1.31
N LEU A 279 -3.25 6.67 -0.14
CA LEU A 279 -3.86 7.16 1.08
C LEU A 279 -3.19 8.49 1.44
N LEU A 280 -4.00 9.51 1.75
CA LEU A 280 -3.47 10.77 2.26
C LEU A 280 -3.45 10.74 3.79
N SER A 281 -2.29 11.00 4.37
CA SER A 281 -2.05 10.85 5.79
C SER A 281 -2.42 12.12 6.55
N ILE A 282 -3.31 11.99 7.54
CA ILE A 282 -3.55 12.98 8.58
C ILE A 282 -2.41 12.85 9.59
N ASN A 283 -1.47 13.78 9.52
CA ASN A 283 -0.35 13.82 10.45
C ASN A 283 -0.77 14.53 11.74
N ARG A 284 -0.82 13.78 12.85
CA ARG A 284 -1.19 14.31 14.18
C ARG A 284 -0.19 15.32 14.75
N GLY A 285 0.97 15.52 14.11
CA GLY A 285 1.86 16.64 14.40
C GLY A 285 1.29 18.01 14.00
N HIS A 286 0.25 18.04 13.17
CA HIS A 286 -0.49 19.24 12.77
C HIS A 286 -1.82 19.39 13.52
N ASN A 287 -2.55 20.48 13.28
CA ASN A 287 -3.83 20.78 13.93
C ASN A 287 -5.04 20.17 13.20
N ALA A 288 -6.23 20.29 13.79
CA ALA A 288 -7.48 19.78 13.23
C ALA A 288 -7.86 20.41 11.87
N GLU A 289 -7.48 21.68 11.62
CA GLU A 289 -7.72 22.35 10.34
C GLU A 289 -6.93 21.68 9.20
N ALA A 290 -5.65 21.36 9.46
CA ALA A 290 -4.82 20.63 8.51
C ALA A 290 -5.39 19.23 8.22
N ALA A 291 -5.96 18.56 9.23
CA ALA A 291 -6.64 17.28 9.03
C ALA A 291 -7.89 17.40 8.14
N TRP A 292 -8.68 18.46 8.33
CA TRP A 292 -9.82 18.74 7.47
C TRP A 292 -9.41 19.01 6.01
N GLU A 293 -8.29 19.73 5.82
CA GLU A 293 -7.70 19.96 4.50
C GLU A 293 -7.29 18.65 3.82
N VAL A 294 -6.65 17.72 4.55
CA VAL A 294 -6.26 16.39 4.04
C VAL A 294 -7.48 15.65 3.50
N VAL A 295 -8.54 15.55 4.30
CA VAL A 295 -9.76 14.82 3.92
C VAL A 295 -10.46 15.50 2.74
N THR A 296 -10.57 16.83 2.77
CA THR A 296 -11.18 17.60 1.68
C THR A 296 -10.41 17.42 0.37
N LEU A 297 -9.08 17.45 0.43
CA LEU A 297 -8.22 17.27 -0.73
C LEU A 297 -8.28 15.84 -1.27
N ALA A 298 -8.28 14.82 -0.40
CA ALA A 298 -8.41 13.42 -0.80
C ALA A 298 -9.71 13.18 -1.58
N LYS A 299 -10.85 13.64 -1.05
CA LYS A 299 -12.16 13.51 -1.71
C LYS A 299 -12.22 14.31 -3.01
N LYS A 300 -11.63 15.51 -3.04
CA LYS A 300 -11.54 16.33 -4.26
C LYS A 300 -10.76 15.62 -5.36
N ILE A 301 -9.58 15.09 -5.04
CA ILE A 301 -8.73 14.39 -6.02
C ILE A 301 -9.42 13.12 -6.50
N GLN A 302 -10.00 12.31 -5.61
CA GLN A 302 -10.77 11.12 -6.01
C GLN A 302 -11.89 11.47 -6.99
N HIS A 303 -12.63 12.56 -6.74
CA HIS A 303 -13.67 13.05 -7.65
C HIS A 303 -13.13 13.51 -9.01
N GLU A 304 -11.99 14.21 -9.02
CA GLU A 304 -11.30 14.59 -10.27
C GLU A 304 -10.81 13.35 -11.04
N GLN A 305 -10.32 12.32 -10.35
CA GLN A 305 -9.93 11.04 -10.96
C GLN A 305 -11.11 10.33 -11.63
N LEU A 306 -12.27 10.28 -10.97
CA LEU A 306 -13.51 9.74 -11.56
C LEU A 306 -13.88 10.48 -12.85
N LYS A 307 -13.87 11.81 -12.81
CA LYS A 307 -14.17 12.65 -13.98
C LYS A 307 -13.23 12.39 -15.15
N HIS A 308 -11.92 12.40 -14.89
CA HIS A 308 -10.92 12.13 -15.93
C HIS A 308 -11.07 10.73 -16.51
N PHE A 309 -11.33 9.72 -15.67
CA PHE A 309 -11.56 8.36 -16.10
C PHE A 309 -12.77 8.27 -17.04
N TYR A 310 -13.94 8.81 -16.67
CA TYR A 310 -15.11 8.74 -17.55
C TYR A 310 -15.02 9.61 -18.80
N ALA A 311 -14.40 10.78 -18.71
CA ALA A 311 -14.11 11.61 -19.88
C ALA A 311 -13.24 10.85 -20.90
N SER A 312 -12.25 10.11 -20.41
CA SER A 312 -11.36 9.33 -21.26
C SER A 312 -12.04 8.10 -21.88
N LEU A 313 -12.90 7.39 -21.14
CA LEU A 313 -13.73 6.31 -21.68
C LEU A 313 -14.69 6.82 -22.76
N HIS A 314 -15.29 7.99 -22.56
CA HIS A 314 -16.15 8.61 -23.55
C HIS A 314 -15.40 8.99 -24.82
N ALA A 315 -14.20 9.58 -24.69
CA ALA A 315 -13.35 9.92 -25.83
C ALA A 315 -12.96 8.68 -26.65
N GLU A 316 -12.62 7.57 -25.99
CA GLU A 316 -12.34 6.30 -26.67
C GLU A 316 -13.56 5.74 -27.39
N ALA A 317 -14.73 5.72 -26.74
CA ALA A 317 -15.97 5.25 -27.37
C ALA A 317 -16.32 6.04 -28.64
N ALA A 318 -16.02 7.35 -28.68
CA ALA A 318 -16.24 8.20 -29.84
C ALA A 318 -15.29 7.88 -31.02
N LEU A 319 -14.06 7.43 -30.75
CA LEU A 319 -13.06 7.10 -31.77
C LEU A 319 -13.35 5.77 -32.48
N PHE A 320 -13.98 4.80 -31.82
CA PHE A 320 -14.18 3.43 -32.33
C PHE A 320 -15.57 3.18 -32.95
N GLN A 321 -16.17 4.17 -33.62
CA GLN A 321 -17.51 4.13 -34.25
C GLN A 321 -17.90 2.77 -34.88
N GLY A 322 -18.48 1.85 -34.10
CA GLY A 322 -19.15 0.64 -34.60
C GLY A 322 -18.47 -0.72 -34.35
N THR A 323 -17.20 -0.79 -33.93
CA THR A 323 -16.62 -2.08 -33.46
C THR A 323 -16.93 -2.28 -31.99
N ARG A 324 -17.89 -3.18 -31.74
CA ARG A 324 -18.45 -3.57 -30.45
C ARG A 324 -17.37 -3.94 -29.42
N SER A 325 -17.60 -3.46 -28.19
CA SER A 325 -16.84 -3.69 -26.95
C SER A 325 -15.56 -2.87 -26.86
N LEU A 326 -15.53 -1.88 -25.96
CA LEU A 326 -14.28 -1.62 -25.25
C LEU A 326 -13.87 -2.98 -24.67
N ASP A 327 -12.69 -3.45 -25.05
CA ASP A 327 -12.16 -4.68 -24.51
C ASP A 327 -12.07 -4.53 -22.98
N MET A 328 -12.76 -5.41 -22.24
CA MET A 328 -12.71 -5.42 -20.78
C MET A 328 -11.27 -5.46 -20.27
N THR A 329 -10.37 -6.06 -21.06
CA THR A 329 -8.93 -6.07 -20.81
C THR A 329 -8.34 -4.65 -20.77
N ARG A 330 -8.70 -3.78 -21.73
CA ARG A 330 -8.18 -2.40 -21.80
C ARG A 330 -8.71 -1.52 -20.66
N GLN A 331 -9.99 -1.65 -20.33
CA GLN A 331 -10.57 -0.95 -19.19
C GLN A 331 -9.94 -1.41 -17.88
N GLY A 332 -9.77 -2.72 -17.70
CA GLY A 332 -9.09 -3.31 -16.55
C GLY A 332 -7.64 -2.81 -16.40
N GLU A 333 -6.87 -2.78 -17.50
CA GLU A 333 -5.53 -2.21 -17.49
C GLU A 333 -5.52 -0.74 -17.07
N ARG A 334 -6.46 0.06 -17.55
CA ARG A 334 -6.56 1.48 -17.17
C ARG A 334 -6.86 1.63 -15.68
N ILE A 335 -7.87 0.89 -15.17
CA ILE A 335 -8.25 0.92 -13.76
C ILE A 335 -7.05 0.52 -12.88
N ARG A 336 -6.30 -0.51 -13.27
CA ARG A 336 -5.13 -0.98 -12.53
C ARG A 336 -3.97 0.03 -12.56
N ARG A 337 -3.71 0.66 -13.71
CA ARG A 337 -2.59 1.61 -13.88
C ARG A 337 -2.88 3.00 -13.32
N THR A 338 -4.13 3.30 -12.92
CA THR A 338 -4.49 4.54 -12.22
C THR A 338 -4.20 4.43 -10.73
N CYS A 339 -3.52 5.44 -10.17
CA CYS A 339 -3.18 5.52 -8.75
C CYS A 339 -4.34 6.12 -7.96
N TRP A 340 -5.39 5.33 -7.73
CA TRP A 340 -6.62 5.80 -7.09
C TRP A 340 -6.40 6.23 -5.65
N VAL A 341 -6.92 7.41 -5.29
CA VAL A 341 -7.09 7.81 -3.89
C VAL A 341 -8.27 7.03 -3.32
N THR A 342 -8.01 6.14 -2.36
CA THR A 342 -9.04 5.25 -1.78
C THR A 342 -9.27 5.45 -0.29
N GLY A 343 -8.36 6.14 0.39
CA GLY A 343 -8.45 6.30 1.83
C GLY A 343 -7.64 7.46 2.41
N VAL A 344 -7.73 7.56 3.72
CA VAL A 344 -6.85 8.35 4.57
C VAL A 344 -6.29 7.48 5.68
N ASP A 345 -5.10 7.80 6.14
CA ASP A 345 -4.60 7.28 7.41
C ASP A 345 -4.56 8.39 8.46
N PHE A 346 -4.55 7.99 9.73
CA PHE A 346 -4.15 8.84 10.85
C PHE A 346 -2.81 8.34 11.38
N SER A 347 -1.78 9.20 11.35
CA SER A 347 -0.38 8.84 11.60
C SER A 347 0.39 10.02 12.21
N GLY A 348 1.72 9.94 12.23
CA GLY A 348 2.59 10.97 12.80
C GLY A 348 2.89 10.75 14.28
N TYR A 349 3.66 11.66 14.89
CA TYR A 349 4.21 11.41 16.22
C TYR A 349 3.13 11.30 17.31
N CYS A 350 2.97 10.09 17.87
CA CYS A 350 1.95 9.77 18.88
C CYS A 350 2.03 10.61 20.17
N GLY A 351 3.17 11.27 20.42
CA GLY A 351 3.34 12.23 21.51
C GLY A 351 2.79 13.65 21.25
N LYS A 352 2.05 13.87 20.15
CA LYS A 352 1.48 15.18 19.76
C LYS A 352 -0.04 15.11 19.58
N ASN A 353 -0.71 16.16 20.07
CA ASN A 353 -2.16 16.38 19.98
C ASN A 353 -3.01 15.19 20.49
N HIS A 354 -4.33 15.36 20.60
CA HIS A 354 -5.22 14.31 21.08
C HIS A 354 -6.07 13.78 19.94
N PHE A 355 -6.26 12.46 19.87
CA PHE A 355 -7.06 11.82 18.81
C PHE A 355 -8.44 12.47 18.61
N VAL A 356 -9.11 12.84 19.70
CA VAL A 356 -10.46 13.44 19.68
C VAL A 356 -10.55 14.72 18.85
N ASP A 357 -9.45 15.47 18.72
CA ASP A 357 -9.40 16.71 17.93
C ASP A 357 -9.59 16.45 16.42
N PHE A 358 -9.32 15.22 15.99
CA PHE A 358 -9.34 14.81 14.58
C PHE A 358 -10.62 14.04 14.18
N LEU A 359 -11.48 13.70 15.16
CA LEU A 359 -12.75 13.00 14.91
C LEU A 359 -13.63 13.68 13.85
N PRO A 360 -13.76 15.03 13.79
CA PRO A 360 -14.56 15.67 12.74
C PRO A 360 -14.06 15.32 11.34
N ALA A 361 -12.75 15.45 11.09
CA ALA A 361 -12.15 15.15 9.79
C ALA A 361 -12.29 13.66 9.43
N LEU A 362 -12.00 12.77 10.38
CA LEU A 362 -12.13 11.32 10.19
C LEU A 362 -13.58 10.89 9.92
N THR A 363 -14.54 11.54 10.57
CA THR A 363 -15.98 11.32 10.32
C THR A 363 -16.37 11.81 8.92
N GLU A 364 -15.87 12.95 8.48
CA GLU A 364 -16.10 13.44 7.11
C GLU A 364 -15.47 12.52 6.07
N ALA A 365 -14.32 11.91 6.33
CA ALA A 365 -13.70 10.96 5.41
C ALA A 365 -14.64 9.80 5.06
N ARG A 366 -15.37 9.30 6.06
CA ARG A 366 -16.35 8.20 5.91
C ARG A 366 -17.70 8.65 5.35
N ARG A 367 -18.01 9.95 5.38
CA ARG A 367 -19.29 10.46 4.89
C ARG A 367 -19.36 10.31 3.36
N GLY A 368 -20.32 9.54 2.87
CA GLY A 368 -20.69 9.52 1.45
C GLY A 368 -21.62 10.67 1.06
N GLY A 369 -21.93 10.81 -0.23
CA GLY A 369 -22.92 11.77 -0.70
C GLY A 369 -24.33 11.39 -0.23
N ASP A 370 -24.98 12.23 0.59
CA ASP A 370 -26.35 12.02 1.06
C ASP A 370 -27.43 12.67 0.15
N GLY A 371 -27.03 13.39 -0.90
CA GLY A 371 -27.92 14.08 -1.84
C GLY A 371 -28.70 15.26 -1.24
N THR A 372 -28.46 15.63 0.03
CA THR A 372 -29.21 16.66 0.78
C THR A 372 -28.33 17.79 1.32
N SER A 373 -27.00 17.64 1.31
CA SER A 373 -26.05 18.61 1.84
C SER A 373 -25.66 19.71 0.84
N THR A 374 -25.51 20.94 1.33
CA THR A 374 -25.07 22.13 0.56
C THR A 374 -23.54 22.30 0.47
N SER A 375 -22.77 21.51 1.22
CA SER A 375 -21.31 21.39 1.04
C SER A 375 -20.99 20.57 -0.21
N PRO A 376 -19.83 20.73 -0.87
CA PRO A 376 -19.45 19.90 -2.01
C PRO A 376 -19.53 18.41 -1.62
N SER A 377 -20.60 17.74 -2.04
CA SER A 377 -20.86 16.35 -1.67
C SER A 377 -20.07 15.46 -2.61
N TYR A 378 -18.82 15.20 -2.26
CA TYR A 378 -18.08 14.12 -2.89
C TYR A 378 -18.76 12.79 -2.52
N ALA A 379 -19.03 11.97 -3.53
CA ALA A 379 -20.00 10.89 -3.40
C ALA A 379 -19.47 9.64 -2.71
N SER A 380 -18.22 9.29 -2.99
CA SER A 380 -17.63 8.04 -2.51
C SER A 380 -16.94 8.26 -1.16
N PRO A 381 -17.20 7.38 -0.17
CA PRO A 381 -16.51 7.45 1.12
C PRO A 381 -15.06 6.98 0.99
N LEU A 382 -14.17 7.55 1.79
CA LEU A 382 -12.77 7.13 1.92
C LEU A 382 -12.63 6.05 3.00
N GLY A 383 -11.73 5.10 2.78
CA GLY A 383 -11.35 4.14 3.82
C GLY A 383 -10.53 4.84 4.91
N VAL A 384 -10.63 4.39 6.16
CA VAL A 384 -9.88 4.96 7.28
C VAL A 384 -9.11 3.88 8.01
N THR A 385 -7.80 4.10 8.13
CA THR A 385 -6.89 3.30 8.96
C THR A 385 -6.23 4.21 10.01
N LEU A 386 -6.05 3.73 11.23
CA LEU A 386 -5.45 4.51 12.32
C LEU A 386 -4.18 3.84 12.80
N HIS A 387 -3.09 4.59 12.93
CA HIS A 387 -2.01 4.20 13.83
C HIS A 387 -2.53 4.31 15.26
N ALA A 388 -2.50 3.19 15.99
CA ALA A 388 -3.07 3.09 17.32
C ALA A 388 -2.18 2.22 18.21
N GLY A 389 -2.21 2.47 19.51
CA GLY A 389 -1.38 1.72 20.46
C GLY A 389 0.12 1.85 20.19
N GLU A 390 0.61 2.97 19.65
CA GLU A 390 2.05 3.24 19.49
C GLU A 390 2.69 3.84 20.76
N LYS A 391 1.88 4.15 21.77
CA LYS A 391 2.26 4.57 23.11
C LYS A 391 1.32 3.94 24.14
N ASP A 392 1.79 3.79 25.37
CA ASP A 392 0.97 3.33 26.49
C ASP A 392 -0.04 4.41 26.92
N ASP A 393 -1.18 4.44 26.24
CA ASP A 393 -2.28 5.39 26.47
C ASP A 393 -3.63 4.69 26.21
N PRO A 394 -4.14 3.91 27.19
CA PRO A 394 -5.38 3.15 27.03
C PRO A 394 -6.62 4.06 26.89
N GLU A 395 -6.57 5.31 27.36
CA GLU A 395 -7.67 6.26 27.20
C GLU A 395 -7.79 6.72 25.74
N GLU A 396 -6.68 7.13 25.11
CA GLU A 396 -6.67 7.47 23.69
C GLU A 396 -7.10 6.27 22.83
N LEU A 397 -6.56 5.07 23.12
CA LEU A 397 -6.93 3.86 22.40
C LEU A 397 -8.43 3.55 22.53
N THR A 398 -9.02 3.76 23.71
CA THR A 398 -10.46 3.58 23.92
C THR A 398 -11.29 4.51 23.03
N GLU A 399 -10.88 5.77 22.86
CA GLU A 399 -11.55 6.69 21.93
C GLU A 399 -11.40 6.25 20.47
N MET A 400 -10.22 5.76 20.08
CA MET A 400 -10.01 5.17 18.75
C MET A 400 -10.89 3.93 18.53
N VAL A 401 -11.01 3.05 19.54
CA VAL A 401 -11.85 1.83 19.48
C VAL A 401 -13.32 2.18 19.31
N LYS A 402 -13.80 3.23 19.98
CA LYS A 402 -15.15 3.78 19.76
C LYS A 402 -15.36 4.27 18.32
N PHE A 403 -14.35 4.92 17.73
CA PHE A 403 -14.41 5.35 16.33
C PHE A 403 -14.47 4.18 15.34
N ALA A 404 -13.88 3.02 15.69
CA ALA A 404 -14.00 1.77 14.92
C ALA A 404 -13.50 1.88 13.47
N PRO A 405 -12.21 2.20 13.20
CA PRO A 405 -11.64 2.27 11.85
C PRO A 405 -11.82 0.97 11.07
N GLU A 406 -11.64 1.01 9.75
CA GLU A 406 -11.63 -0.20 8.93
C GLU A 406 -10.39 -1.07 9.22
N ARG A 407 -9.26 -0.42 9.53
CA ARG A 407 -7.98 -1.10 9.84
C ARG A 407 -7.21 -0.40 10.97
N TRP A 408 -6.33 -1.17 11.60
CA TRP A 408 -5.50 -0.77 12.72
C TRP A 408 -4.03 -0.91 12.38
N GLY A 409 -3.27 0.16 12.43
CA GLY A 409 -1.80 0.15 12.40
C GLY A 409 -1.24 -0.17 13.78
N HIS A 410 -0.29 -1.11 13.83
CA HIS A 410 0.57 -1.41 14.98
C HIS A 410 -0.12 -2.16 16.13
N LEU A 411 -0.78 -1.44 17.05
CA LEU A 411 -1.35 -1.97 18.29
C LEU A 411 -0.33 -2.57 19.28
N VAL A 412 0.89 -2.02 19.34
CA VAL A 412 1.98 -2.47 20.24
C VAL A 412 1.57 -2.39 21.72
N TYR A 413 1.05 -1.24 22.15
CA TYR A 413 0.58 -0.96 23.49
C TYR A 413 -0.95 -1.02 23.52
N THR A 414 -1.49 -2.22 23.73
CA THR A 414 -2.93 -2.47 23.71
C THR A 414 -3.33 -3.25 24.96
N ASP A 415 -4.26 -2.72 25.76
CA ASP A 415 -4.82 -3.45 26.89
C ASP A 415 -5.82 -4.53 26.42
N SER A 416 -6.04 -5.52 27.28
CA SER A 416 -6.88 -6.68 26.95
C SER A 416 -8.34 -6.32 26.64
N THR A 417 -8.87 -5.21 27.17
CA THR A 417 -10.26 -4.79 26.95
C THR A 417 -10.43 -4.23 25.54
N ASN A 418 -9.55 -3.30 25.16
CA ASN A 418 -9.53 -2.74 23.82
C ASN A 418 -9.21 -3.81 22.76
N LEU A 419 -8.21 -4.66 23.02
CA LEU A 419 -7.86 -5.75 22.11
C LEU A 419 -9.03 -6.73 21.91
N SER A 420 -9.73 -7.11 22.99
CA SER A 420 -10.90 -7.98 22.89
C SER A 420 -12.01 -7.37 22.02
N THR A 421 -12.21 -6.05 22.11
CA THR A 421 -13.22 -5.34 21.29
C THR A 421 -12.84 -5.33 19.81
N ILE A 422 -11.57 -5.07 19.49
CA ILE A 422 -11.02 -5.10 18.13
C ILE A 422 -11.18 -6.51 17.52
N LEU A 423 -10.79 -7.55 18.27
CA LEU A 423 -10.87 -8.94 17.83
C LEU A 423 -12.32 -9.43 17.69
N ALA A 424 -13.23 -9.01 18.57
CA ALA A 424 -14.65 -9.37 18.51
C ALA A 424 -15.33 -8.79 17.26
N ARG A 425 -14.91 -7.61 16.79
CA ARG A 425 -15.34 -7.05 15.50
C ARG A 425 -14.62 -7.68 14.31
N HIS A 426 -13.62 -8.51 14.55
CA HIS A 426 -12.73 -9.07 13.54
C HIS A 426 -12.07 -7.97 12.70
N ASP A 427 -11.71 -6.84 13.30
CA ASP A 427 -11.05 -5.74 12.59
C ASP A 427 -9.68 -6.17 12.06
N ALA A 428 -9.29 -5.64 10.90
CA ALA A 428 -7.99 -5.93 10.31
C ALA A 428 -6.87 -5.18 11.04
N ILE A 429 -5.78 -5.89 11.34
CA ILE A 429 -4.60 -5.35 12.02
C ILE A 429 -3.38 -5.44 11.07
N GLU A 430 -2.73 -4.30 10.87
CA GLU A 430 -1.52 -4.09 10.09
C GLU A 430 -0.32 -4.17 11.05
N LEU A 431 0.42 -5.27 11.00
CA LEU A 431 1.59 -5.52 11.84
C LEU A 431 2.87 -5.20 11.08
N CYS A 432 3.76 -4.43 11.71
CA CYS A 432 5.04 -4.03 11.15
C CYS A 432 6.15 -4.50 12.10
N ILE A 433 6.58 -5.75 12.00
CA ILE A 433 7.43 -6.42 13.00
C ILE A 433 8.70 -5.63 13.26
N THR A 434 9.45 -5.23 12.24
CA THR A 434 10.70 -4.48 12.46
C THR A 434 10.46 -3.12 13.13
N SER A 435 9.45 -2.38 12.67
CA SER A 435 9.05 -1.09 13.29
C SER A 435 8.61 -1.27 14.74
N ASN A 436 7.78 -2.29 15.00
CA ASN A 436 7.27 -2.66 16.31
C ASN A 436 8.40 -3.03 17.28
N ALA A 437 9.49 -3.65 16.80
CA ALA A 437 10.65 -3.97 17.64
C ALA A 437 11.31 -2.69 18.18
N VAL A 438 11.47 -1.71 17.29
CA VAL A 438 12.04 -0.40 17.64
C VAL A 438 11.13 0.35 18.60
N THR A 439 9.83 0.43 18.29
CA THR A 439 8.85 1.26 19.00
C THR A 439 8.28 0.60 20.25
N GLY A 440 8.22 -0.73 20.31
CA GLY A 440 7.80 -1.52 21.47
C GLY A 440 8.94 -1.97 22.37
N GLY A 441 10.19 -1.86 21.92
CA GLY A 441 11.36 -2.09 22.75
C GLY A 441 11.79 -3.55 22.90
N TYR A 442 11.32 -4.46 22.05
CA TYR A 442 11.71 -5.86 22.10
C TYR A 442 12.93 -6.17 21.22
N THR A 443 13.72 -7.17 21.61
CA THR A 443 14.96 -7.56 20.90
C THR A 443 14.80 -8.84 20.10
N GLU A 444 13.89 -9.71 20.53
CA GLU A 444 13.63 -11.00 19.89
C GLU A 444 12.22 -10.99 19.32
N VAL A 445 12.05 -11.50 18.10
CA VAL A 445 10.73 -11.52 17.45
C VAL A 445 9.68 -12.27 18.26
N THR A 446 10.09 -13.25 19.08
CA THR A 446 9.20 -14.03 19.96
C THR A 446 8.46 -13.18 21.01
N GLN A 447 8.91 -11.95 21.25
CA GLN A 447 8.28 -10.99 22.16
C GLN A 447 7.24 -10.11 21.45
N HIS A 448 7.07 -10.23 20.14
CA HIS A 448 6.07 -9.45 19.41
C HIS A 448 4.65 -9.80 19.91
N HIS A 449 3.82 -8.78 20.09
CA HIS A 449 2.42 -8.87 20.55
C HIS A 449 1.46 -9.65 19.63
N ILE A 450 1.94 -10.23 18.52
CA ILE A 450 1.15 -11.17 17.73
C ILE A 450 0.84 -12.43 18.55
N GLY A 451 1.73 -12.81 19.47
CA GLY A 451 1.47 -13.85 20.45
C GLY A 451 0.23 -13.56 21.29
N ASP A 452 0.08 -12.32 21.78
CA ASP A 452 -1.07 -11.89 22.58
C ASP A 452 -2.37 -11.86 21.77
N ILE A 453 -2.31 -11.33 20.54
CA ILE A 453 -3.41 -11.34 19.58
C ILE A 453 -3.91 -12.77 19.36
N LEU A 454 -2.99 -13.71 19.09
CA LEU A 454 -3.31 -15.12 18.87
C LEU A 454 -3.88 -15.78 20.12
N HIS A 455 -3.30 -15.51 21.28
CA HIS A 455 -3.74 -16.06 22.55
C HIS A 455 -5.19 -15.63 22.85
N LEU A 456 -5.51 -14.35 22.71
CA LEU A 456 -6.86 -13.84 22.94
C LEU A 456 -7.87 -14.31 21.87
N GLN A 457 -7.48 -14.35 20.60
CA GLN A 457 -8.33 -14.90 19.53
C GLN A 457 -8.73 -16.35 19.83
N ARG A 458 -7.81 -17.14 20.40
CA ARG A 458 -8.01 -18.56 20.76
C ARG A 458 -8.78 -18.73 22.07
N GLY A 459 -8.56 -17.88 23.07
CA GLY A 459 -9.29 -17.94 24.35
C GLY A 459 -10.81 -17.79 24.19
N ASN A 460 -11.25 -17.12 23.13
CA ASN A 460 -12.67 -17.06 22.75
C ASN A 460 -13.25 -18.36 22.15
N GLN A 461 -12.43 -19.41 21.92
CA GLN A 461 -12.84 -20.68 21.28
C GLN A 461 -12.86 -21.93 22.19
N GLY A 462 -12.58 -21.82 23.50
CA GLY A 462 -12.72 -22.91 24.49
C GLY A 462 -11.48 -23.79 24.74
N ASP A 463 -11.45 -24.47 25.89
CA ASP A 463 -10.29 -25.13 26.56
C ASP A 463 -9.63 -26.36 25.85
N GLY A 464 -9.64 -26.43 24.51
CA GLY A 464 -9.00 -27.52 23.75
C GLY A 464 -7.49 -27.35 23.56
N VAL A 465 -6.81 -28.44 23.18
CA VAL A 465 -5.42 -28.38 22.66
C VAL A 465 -5.41 -27.53 21.40
N ASN A 466 -4.94 -26.29 21.52
CA ASN A 466 -5.05 -25.30 20.45
C ASN A 466 -4.02 -25.59 19.34
N PRO A 467 -4.45 -25.77 18.08
CA PRO A 467 -3.52 -25.99 16.98
C PRO A 467 -2.63 -24.76 16.75
N ALA A 468 -1.36 -25.00 16.42
CA ALA A 468 -0.42 -23.94 16.02
C ALA A 468 -0.96 -23.14 14.81
N LEU A 469 -0.58 -21.86 14.67
CA LEU A 469 -1.10 -21.03 13.57
C LEU A 469 -0.75 -21.63 12.21
N LEU A 470 0.42 -22.25 12.10
CA LEU A 470 0.85 -22.98 10.91
C LEU A 470 -0.15 -24.09 10.50
N SER A 471 -0.71 -24.82 11.46
CA SER A 471 -1.72 -25.86 11.18
C SER A 471 -3.04 -25.27 10.69
N LEU A 472 -3.41 -24.09 11.17
CA LEU A 472 -4.63 -23.40 10.73
C LEU A 472 -4.45 -22.84 9.31
N LEU A 473 -3.29 -22.26 9.02
CA LEU A 473 -2.96 -21.67 7.71
C LEU A 473 -2.70 -22.69 6.61
N THR A 474 -2.72 -23.98 6.95
CA THR A 474 -2.54 -25.09 6.00
C THR A 474 -3.76 -26.00 5.94
N ASN A 475 -4.83 -25.63 6.66
CA ASN A 475 -6.11 -26.32 6.65
C ASN A 475 -7.15 -25.52 5.83
N GLU A 476 -7.65 -26.13 4.76
CA GLU A 476 -8.64 -25.52 3.85
C GLU A 476 -9.89 -24.97 4.56
N SER A 477 -10.43 -25.72 5.54
CA SER A 477 -11.63 -25.31 6.27
C SER A 477 -11.37 -24.10 7.15
N SER A 478 -10.21 -24.04 7.82
CA SER A 478 -9.80 -22.91 8.64
C SER A 478 -9.57 -21.66 7.78
N LEU A 479 -8.88 -21.80 6.65
CA LEU A 479 -8.64 -20.72 5.70
C LEU A 479 -9.94 -20.17 5.09
N SER A 480 -10.84 -21.07 4.67
CA SER A 480 -12.15 -20.70 4.13
C SER A 480 -12.99 -19.94 5.16
N MET A 481 -12.99 -20.39 6.42
CA MET A 481 -13.69 -19.70 7.52
C MET A 481 -13.08 -18.31 7.75
N ALA A 482 -11.76 -18.20 7.82
CA ALA A 482 -11.08 -16.91 7.99
C ALA A 482 -11.39 -15.94 6.85
N MET A 483 -11.37 -16.40 5.59
CA MET A 483 -11.71 -15.56 4.44
C MET A 483 -13.15 -15.05 4.55
N ARG A 484 -14.13 -15.88 4.92
CA ARG A 484 -15.52 -15.42 5.12
C ARG A 484 -15.65 -14.37 6.22
N CYS A 485 -15.00 -14.55 7.37
CA CYS A 485 -14.99 -13.55 8.44
C CYS A 485 -14.38 -12.21 7.95
N ARG A 486 -13.26 -12.27 7.21
CA ARG A 486 -12.61 -11.07 6.65
C ARG A 486 -13.48 -10.37 5.60
N VAL A 487 -14.16 -11.13 4.74
CA VAL A 487 -15.12 -10.59 3.76
C VAL A 487 -16.30 -9.94 4.48
N GLN A 488 -16.90 -10.58 5.48
CA GLN A 488 -17.97 -9.99 6.28
C GLN A 488 -17.53 -8.67 6.92
N ARG A 489 -16.30 -8.61 7.45
CA ARG A 489 -15.75 -7.37 8.02
C ARG A 489 -15.61 -6.26 6.98
N ARG A 490 -15.13 -6.58 5.78
CA ARG A 490 -15.05 -5.64 4.65
C ARG A 490 -16.44 -5.09 4.31
N LEU A 491 -17.44 -5.97 4.20
CA LEU A 491 -18.81 -5.61 3.82
C LEU A 491 -19.56 -4.80 4.89
N ALA A 492 -19.17 -4.93 6.17
CA ALA A 492 -19.75 -4.15 7.26
C ALA A 492 -19.59 -2.62 7.05
N ARG A 493 -18.63 -2.19 6.22
CA ARG A 493 -18.49 -0.80 5.79
C ARG A 493 -19.70 -0.28 4.99
N TRP A 494 -20.39 -1.16 4.28
CA TRP A 494 -21.46 -0.82 3.34
C TRP A 494 -22.86 -1.17 3.85
N CYS A 495 -22.96 -1.98 4.92
CA CYS A 495 -24.21 -2.43 5.49
C CYS A 495 -24.39 -1.89 6.91
N LEU A 496 -25.40 -1.06 7.14
CA LEU A 496 -25.72 -0.53 8.48
C LEU A 496 -26.24 -1.60 9.46
N SER A 497 -26.73 -2.72 8.96
CA SER A 497 -27.17 -3.87 9.76
C SER A 497 -26.74 -5.17 9.10
N PRO A 498 -25.47 -5.58 9.21
CA PRO A 498 -25.10 -6.90 8.78
C PRO A 498 -25.78 -7.87 9.75
N THR A 499 -26.60 -8.79 9.23
CA THR A 499 -26.83 -10.05 9.92
C THR A 499 -25.51 -10.81 9.92
N LEU A 500 -24.58 -10.39 10.79
CA LEU A 500 -23.29 -11.03 10.96
C LEU A 500 -23.60 -12.46 11.41
N GLY A 501 -23.32 -13.44 10.56
CA GLY A 501 -23.27 -14.81 11.00
C GLY A 501 -22.29 -14.90 12.17
N LYS A 502 -22.60 -15.69 13.19
CA LYS A 502 -21.69 -15.99 14.31
C LYS A 502 -20.51 -16.87 13.87
N GLU A 503 -19.99 -16.67 12.66
CA GLU A 503 -18.80 -17.38 12.20
C GLU A 503 -17.60 -16.83 12.96
N VAL A 504 -16.96 -17.69 13.74
CA VAL A 504 -15.76 -17.36 14.51
C VAL A 504 -14.62 -18.18 13.96
N THR A 505 -13.53 -17.51 13.59
CA THR A 505 -12.29 -18.17 13.15
C THR A 505 -11.23 -18.11 14.24
N ALA A 506 -10.36 -19.12 14.30
CA ALA A 506 -9.18 -19.12 15.15
C ALA A 506 -7.98 -18.39 14.53
N ILE A 507 -8.06 -18.05 13.23
CA ILE A 507 -7.03 -17.28 12.52
C ILE A 507 -7.30 -15.79 12.78
N PRO A 508 -6.36 -15.05 13.41
CA PRO A 508 -6.57 -13.63 13.67
C PRO A 508 -6.59 -12.83 12.36
N ASN A 509 -7.25 -11.69 12.38
CA ASN A 509 -7.36 -10.83 11.22
C ASN A 509 -6.13 -9.90 11.07
N VAL A 510 -4.97 -10.49 10.83
CA VAL A 510 -3.68 -9.76 10.72
C VAL A 510 -3.13 -9.79 9.29
N SER A 511 -2.27 -8.81 9.01
CA SER A 511 -1.48 -8.62 7.78
C SER A 511 -0.13 -8.00 8.13
N PHE A 512 0.90 -8.14 7.28
CA PHE A 512 2.29 -7.76 7.60
C PHE A 512 2.86 -6.78 6.58
N HIS A 513 3.48 -5.70 7.05
CA HIS A 513 3.83 -4.52 6.24
C HIS A 513 5.14 -3.88 6.68
N THR A 514 5.71 -3.02 5.82
CA THR A 514 7.03 -2.43 6.08
C THR A 514 7.04 -1.23 7.01
N ASP A 515 5.90 -0.53 7.15
CA ASP A 515 5.80 0.82 7.75
C ASP A 515 6.66 1.83 6.96
N ASP A 516 7.95 1.84 7.26
CA ASP A 516 8.98 2.69 6.66
C ASP A 516 10.17 1.86 6.21
N ARG A 517 10.03 1.20 5.04
CA ARG A 517 11.04 0.31 4.45
C ARG A 517 12.47 0.84 4.49
N GLY A 518 12.66 2.12 4.18
CA GLY A 518 13.95 2.79 4.09
C GLY A 518 14.53 3.19 5.46
N VAL A 519 13.67 3.59 6.41
CA VAL A 519 14.07 3.94 7.78
C VAL A 519 14.48 2.69 8.56
N PHE A 520 13.74 1.60 8.40
CA PHE A 520 13.97 0.35 9.13
C PHE A 520 14.83 -0.66 8.37
N PHE A 521 15.26 -0.36 7.14
CA PHE A 521 16.08 -1.25 6.31
C PHE A 521 15.49 -2.65 6.17
N THR A 522 14.18 -2.73 5.94
CA THR A 522 13.41 -3.98 5.84
C THR A 522 12.77 -4.12 4.46
N SER A 523 12.06 -5.21 4.23
CA SER A 523 11.20 -5.50 3.10
C SER A 523 10.03 -6.36 3.57
N VAL A 524 8.96 -6.50 2.79
CA VAL A 524 7.86 -7.41 3.19
C VAL A 524 8.36 -8.85 3.26
N THR A 525 9.35 -9.25 2.44
CA THR A 525 10.00 -10.55 2.60
C THR A 525 10.67 -10.69 3.96
N ASP A 526 11.45 -9.70 4.40
CA ASP A 526 12.11 -9.70 5.71
C ASP A 526 11.08 -9.78 6.86
N GLU A 527 9.99 -9.01 6.79
CA GLU A 527 8.90 -9.05 7.79
C GLU A 527 8.28 -10.45 7.89
N LEU A 528 8.06 -11.11 6.76
CA LEU A 528 7.50 -12.46 6.72
C LEU A 528 8.50 -13.52 7.18
N GLU A 529 9.79 -13.34 6.92
CA GLU A 529 10.85 -14.21 7.43
C GLU A 529 11.02 -14.07 8.95
N LEU A 530 10.91 -12.86 9.50
CA LEU A 530 10.85 -12.63 10.93
C LEU A 530 9.63 -13.34 11.56
N LEU A 531 8.48 -13.27 10.90
CA LEU A 531 7.28 -13.99 11.36
C LEU A 531 7.49 -15.51 11.42
N LEU A 532 8.22 -16.11 10.47
CA LEU A 532 8.54 -17.54 10.48
C LEU A 532 9.39 -17.97 11.68
N GLN A 533 10.16 -17.03 12.25
CA GLN A 533 10.96 -17.24 13.46
C GLN A 533 10.14 -17.13 14.75
N HIS A 534 8.94 -16.52 14.70
CA HIS A 534 8.03 -16.39 15.83
C HIS A 534 7.39 -17.74 16.21
N GLU A 535 7.24 -18.02 17.52
CA GLU A 535 6.75 -19.30 18.06
C GLU A 535 5.35 -19.70 17.55
N CYS A 536 4.51 -18.72 17.26
CA CYS A 536 3.16 -18.94 16.70
C CYS A 536 3.15 -19.79 15.44
N LEU A 537 4.22 -19.67 14.66
CA LEU A 537 4.42 -20.29 13.38
C LEU A 537 5.46 -21.40 13.49
N LYS A 538 6.51 -21.21 14.29
CA LYS A 538 7.69 -22.09 14.40
C LYS A 538 7.31 -23.57 14.59
N ASN A 539 7.77 -24.41 13.65
CA ASN A 539 7.65 -25.86 13.73
C ASN A 539 8.90 -26.51 13.11
N GLU A 540 9.74 -27.12 13.95
CA GLU A 540 11.01 -27.74 13.55
C GLU A 540 10.85 -28.95 12.62
N THR A 541 9.65 -29.52 12.55
CA THR A 541 9.34 -30.69 11.72
C THR A 541 8.64 -30.32 10.40
N ALA A 542 8.23 -29.06 10.24
CA ALA A 542 7.52 -28.60 9.05
C ALA A 542 8.47 -28.45 7.85
N SER A 543 8.02 -28.90 6.68
CA SER A 543 8.78 -28.71 5.44
C SER A 543 8.74 -27.24 5.00
N ARG A 544 9.77 -26.78 4.28
CA ARG A 544 9.82 -25.43 3.69
C ARG A 544 8.59 -25.12 2.82
N VAL A 545 8.08 -26.11 2.09
CA VAL A 545 6.87 -25.96 1.25
C VAL A 545 5.65 -25.62 2.11
N LEU A 546 5.51 -26.25 3.28
CA LEU A 546 4.39 -25.98 4.18
C LEU A 546 4.44 -24.54 4.71
N TRP A 547 5.64 -24.06 5.03
CA TRP A 547 5.87 -22.70 5.47
C TRP A 547 5.50 -21.66 4.42
N VAL A 548 6.02 -21.84 3.21
CA VAL A 548 5.74 -20.97 2.08
C VAL A 548 4.23 -20.98 1.74
N LYS A 549 3.57 -22.13 1.79
CA LYS A 549 2.11 -22.23 1.63
C LYS A 549 1.36 -21.42 2.69
N ALA A 550 1.78 -21.48 3.95
CA ALA A 550 1.16 -20.73 5.03
C ALA A 550 1.34 -19.21 4.85
N ILE A 551 2.52 -18.76 4.43
CA ILE A 551 2.78 -17.35 4.11
C ILE A 551 1.95 -16.88 2.92
N TRP A 552 1.88 -17.67 1.84
CA TRP A 552 1.02 -17.38 0.70
C TRP A 552 -0.45 -17.24 1.11
N ALA A 553 -0.94 -18.15 1.98
CA ALA A 553 -2.30 -18.09 2.48
C ALA A 553 -2.55 -16.83 3.34
N LEU A 554 -1.59 -16.41 4.17
CA LEU A 554 -1.67 -15.15 4.91
C LEU A 554 -1.74 -13.92 3.99
N GLN A 555 -0.93 -13.89 2.93
CA GLN A 555 -0.95 -12.82 1.94
C GLN A 555 -2.29 -12.78 1.21
N ARG A 556 -2.78 -13.92 0.72
CA ARG A 556 -4.12 -14.03 0.10
C ARG A 556 -5.24 -13.59 1.03
N LEU A 557 -5.18 -13.98 2.30
CA LEU A 557 -6.15 -13.57 3.32
C LEU A 557 -6.11 -12.06 3.61
N SER A 558 -5.06 -11.33 3.20
CA SER A 558 -4.95 -9.88 3.41
C SER A 558 -5.63 -9.05 2.32
N LEU A 559 -6.00 -9.65 1.18
CA LEU A 559 -6.71 -8.97 0.09
C LEU A 559 -8.03 -8.29 0.49
N PRO A 560 -8.87 -8.85 1.37
CA PRO A 560 -10.08 -8.16 1.86
C PRO A 560 -9.80 -6.84 2.58
N HIS A 561 -8.56 -6.60 3.04
CA HIS A 561 -8.19 -5.38 3.79
C HIS A 561 -7.97 -4.18 2.85
N VAL A 562 -7.72 -4.43 1.57
CA VAL A 562 -7.46 -3.39 0.56
C VAL A 562 -8.65 -2.43 0.49
N PHE A 563 -8.41 -1.13 0.58
CA PHE A 563 -9.46 -0.14 0.38
C PHE A 563 -9.97 -0.17 -1.05
N GLU A 564 -11.28 -0.27 -1.16
CA GLU A 564 -11.97 -0.47 -2.43
C GLU A 564 -11.74 0.69 -3.39
N LEU A 565 -11.77 0.37 -4.68
CA LEU A 565 -12.01 1.39 -5.71
C LEU A 565 -13.27 2.18 -5.38
N PRO A 566 -13.37 3.43 -5.86
CA PRO A 566 -14.65 4.11 -5.91
C PRO A 566 -15.69 3.18 -6.58
N LEU A 567 -16.79 2.91 -5.89
CA LEU A 567 -17.78 1.93 -6.35
C LEU A 567 -18.38 2.30 -7.71
N GLU A 568 -18.33 3.56 -8.10
CA GLU A 568 -18.68 4.05 -9.43
C GLU A 568 -17.90 3.31 -10.52
N ILE A 569 -16.59 3.10 -10.31
CA ILE A 569 -15.71 2.40 -11.25
C ILE A 569 -16.17 0.96 -11.41
N VAL A 570 -16.39 0.25 -10.30
CA VAL A 570 -16.84 -1.14 -10.30
C VAL A 570 -18.23 -1.25 -10.93
N TYR A 571 -19.15 -0.37 -10.54
CA TYR A 571 -20.50 -0.28 -11.10
C TYR A 571 -20.47 -0.09 -12.61
N SER A 572 -19.62 0.80 -13.13
CA SER A 572 -19.52 1.07 -14.57
C SER A 572 -19.01 -0.12 -15.39
N CYS A 573 -18.24 -1.02 -14.77
CA CYS A 573 -17.74 -2.24 -15.39
C CYS A 573 -18.82 -3.34 -15.46
N ILE A 574 -19.66 -3.44 -14.43
CA ILE A 574 -20.70 -4.49 -14.33
C ILE A 574 -21.97 -4.10 -15.08
N TYR A 575 -22.35 -2.82 -15.02
CA TYR A 575 -23.56 -2.28 -15.63
C TYR A 575 -23.16 -1.36 -16.80
N PRO A 576 -22.80 -1.93 -17.97
CA PRO A 576 -22.37 -1.14 -19.12
C PRO A 576 -23.49 -0.17 -19.50
N TRP A 577 -23.18 1.12 -19.36
CA TRP A 577 -24.05 2.30 -19.40
C TRP A 577 -24.71 2.60 -20.77
N LYS A 578 -25.07 1.57 -21.53
CA LYS A 578 -25.33 1.63 -22.98
C LYS A 578 -26.64 2.31 -23.40
N GLU A 579 -27.52 2.73 -22.48
CA GLU A 579 -28.89 3.13 -22.89
C GLU A 579 -29.39 4.51 -22.43
N CYS A 580 -28.86 5.14 -21.37
CA CYS A 580 -29.48 6.37 -20.85
C CYS A 580 -28.86 7.72 -21.26
N CYS A 581 -27.63 7.78 -21.78
CA CYS A 581 -26.96 9.07 -21.98
C CYS A 581 -25.94 9.08 -23.14
N ARG A 582 -26.36 8.68 -24.35
CA ARG A 582 -25.54 8.88 -25.57
C ARG A 582 -25.22 10.36 -25.88
N LEU A 583 -25.81 11.29 -25.12
CA LEU A 583 -25.73 12.74 -25.32
C LEU A 583 -24.94 13.46 -24.20
N CYS A 584 -24.50 12.75 -23.15
CA CYS A 584 -23.97 13.38 -21.96
C CYS A 584 -22.44 13.50 -22.02
N ALA A 585 -21.89 14.68 -21.70
CA ALA A 585 -20.44 14.93 -21.71
C ALA A 585 -19.74 14.24 -20.51
N GLY A 586 -18.41 14.06 -20.54
CA GLY A 586 -17.66 13.31 -19.51
C GLY A 586 -17.91 13.71 -18.05
N ASP A 587 -18.06 15.00 -17.76
CA ASP A 587 -18.41 15.51 -16.43
C ASP A 587 -19.83 15.11 -15.99
N GLU A 588 -20.78 15.03 -16.93
CA GLU A 588 -22.17 14.62 -16.67
C GLU A 588 -22.24 13.11 -16.40
N ILE A 589 -21.35 12.30 -17.00
CA ILE A 589 -21.26 10.85 -16.75
C ILE A 589 -20.86 10.57 -15.31
N ALA A 590 -19.80 11.21 -14.83
CA ALA A 590 -19.30 11.01 -13.47
C ALA A 590 -20.38 11.36 -12.43
N GLY A 591 -21.07 12.48 -12.62
CA GLY A 591 -22.18 12.91 -11.75
C GLY A 591 -23.38 11.94 -11.78
N HIS A 592 -23.73 11.38 -12.94
CA HIS A 592 -24.79 10.37 -13.02
C HIS A 592 -24.41 9.08 -12.28
N LEU A 593 -23.20 8.56 -12.52
CA LEU A 593 -22.76 7.31 -11.88
C LEU A 593 -22.67 7.46 -10.36
N THR A 594 -22.15 8.59 -9.90
CA THR A 594 -22.20 9.04 -8.51
C THR A 594 -23.62 8.96 -7.94
N ALA A 595 -24.61 9.56 -8.60
CA ALA A 595 -26.01 9.55 -8.14
C ALA A 595 -26.61 8.14 -8.15
N HIS A 596 -26.27 7.32 -9.14
CA HIS A 596 -26.70 5.93 -9.22
C HIS A 596 -26.16 5.09 -8.06
N VAL A 597 -24.85 5.17 -7.79
CA VAL A 597 -24.19 4.45 -6.69
C VAL A 597 -24.72 4.91 -5.33
N ALA A 598 -24.95 6.22 -5.15
CA ALA A 598 -25.56 6.75 -3.93
C ALA A 598 -26.98 6.21 -3.70
N ALA A 599 -27.76 6.02 -4.78
CA ALA A 599 -29.12 5.48 -4.73
C ALA A 599 -29.19 3.94 -4.57
N LEU A 600 -28.06 3.23 -4.64
CA LEU A 600 -28.03 1.79 -4.38
C LEU A 600 -28.38 1.47 -2.93
N SER A 601 -28.95 0.29 -2.72
CA SER A 601 -29.07 -0.28 -1.37
C SER A 601 -27.69 -0.63 -0.81
N ASP A 602 -27.61 -0.73 0.51
CA ASP A 602 -26.42 -1.24 1.23
C ASP A 602 -25.94 -2.58 0.67
N THR A 603 -26.89 -3.51 0.43
CA THR A 603 -26.66 -4.79 -0.21
C THR A 603 -26.01 -4.66 -1.59
N ALA A 604 -26.54 -3.80 -2.46
CA ALA A 604 -25.98 -3.63 -3.79
C ALA A 604 -24.57 -3.01 -3.77
N ARG A 605 -24.29 -2.10 -2.83
CA ARG A 605 -22.92 -1.58 -2.61
C ARG A 605 -21.97 -2.67 -2.11
N ALA A 606 -22.43 -3.52 -1.19
CA ALA A 606 -21.66 -4.67 -0.71
C ALA A 606 -21.33 -5.66 -1.86
N GLU A 607 -22.28 -5.92 -2.76
CA GLU A 607 -22.06 -6.76 -3.95
C GLU A 607 -20.99 -6.19 -4.90
N LEU A 608 -20.96 -4.86 -5.09
CA LEU A 608 -19.88 -4.21 -5.84
C LEU A 608 -18.52 -4.37 -5.15
N SER A 609 -18.45 -4.16 -3.82
CA SER A 609 -17.21 -4.37 -3.05
C SER A 609 -16.70 -5.82 -3.15
N CYS A 610 -17.60 -6.81 -3.12
CA CYS A 610 -17.27 -8.21 -3.36
C CYS A 610 -16.76 -8.46 -4.77
N THR A 611 -17.34 -7.82 -5.78
CA THR A 611 -16.93 -8.01 -7.18
C THR A 611 -15.49 -7.54 -7.42
N GLU A 612 -15.09 -6.39 -6.84
CA GLU A 612 -13.69 -5.97 -6.91
C GLU A 612 -12.75 -6.96 -6.21
N LEU A 613 -13.17 -7.47 -5.05
CA LEU A 613 -12.36 -8.45 -4.31
C LEU A 613 -12.15 -9.74 -5.12
N GLU A 614 -13.16 -10.20 -5.86
CA GLU A 614 -13.01 -11.32 -6.80
C GLU A 614 -11.96 -11.04 -7.88
N TRP A 615 -11.93 -9.82 -8.43
CA TRP A 615 -10.90 -9.44 -9.41
C TRP A 615 -9.50 -9.48 -8.81
N LEU A 616 -9.35 -8.96 -7.59
CA LEU A 616 -8.07 -8.97 -6.87
C LEU A 616 -7.63 -10.38 -6.52
N LEU A 617 -8.52 -11.26 -6.05
CA LEU A 617 -8.21 -12.65 -5.74
C LEU A 617 -7.81 -13.44 -6.98
N ASN A 618 -8.56 -13.29 -8.08
CA ASN A 618 -8.20 -13.92 -9.34
C ASN A 618 -6.82 -13.45 -9.83
N GLY A 619 -6.56 -12.14 -9.78
CA GLY A 619 -5.26 -11.57 -10.15
C GLY A 619 -4.11 -12.07 -9.27
N PHE A 620 -4.34 -12.20 -7.96
CA PHE A 620 -3.35 -12.70 -7.00
C PHE A 620 -3.06 -14.19 -7.20
N ASP A 621 -4.11 -14.99 -7.40
CA ASP A 621 -3.99 -16.43 -7.70
C ASP A 621 -3.34 -16.66 -9.08
N ASP A 622 -3.33 -15.62 -9.93
CA ASP A 622 -2.67 -15.54 -11.23
C ASP A 622 -1.31 -14.82 -11.22
N ALA A 623 -0.85 -14.31 -10.07
CA ALA A 623 0.34 -13.47 -10.00
C ALA A 623 1.64 -14.25 -10.22
#